data_AF-A0A9E2EI34-F1
#
_entry.id   AF-A0A9E2EI34-F1
#
_cell.length_a   1.000
_cell.length_b   1.000
_cell.length_c   1.000
_cell.angle_alpha   90.00
_cell.angle_beta   90.00
_cell.angle_gamma   90.00
#
_symmetry.space_group_name_H-M   'P 1'
#
loop_
_entity.id
_entity.type
_entity.pdbx_description
1 polymer ?
#
loop_
_entity_poly.entity_id
_entity_poly.type
_entity_poly.pdbx_seq_one_letter_code
_entity_poly.pdbx_strand_id
1 'polypeptide(L)'
;MRDYKRRFFELALSKGNLRFGRFTLKSGRTSPYFFNAGGFDDGQSLSALANCYADTIMDSGSAFDMLFGPAYKGIPLAAAVAIALNDHHDLNVPYAYNRKEAKDHGEGGRIVGAPLKGRVLVIDDVISAGTSMRESIEIIRDAGAEPAGIAIALDRQERGSGPLSAAQEVQAEHGIPCIAIAGLGDLLSYLETSGKPDIDIAAIEAYRDRYGTQN
;
A
#
# COMPACT_ATOMS: atom_id res chain seq x y z
N MET A 1 14.59 2.95 12.80
CA MET A 1 13.59 2.40 11.85
C MET A 1 13.93 0.96 11.50
N ARG A 2 12.94 0.16 11.14
CA ARG A 2 13.16 -1.21 10.62
C ARG A 2 13.88 -1.15 9.27
N ASP A 3 14.63 -2.21 8.94
CA ASP A 3 15.46 -2.27 7.72
C ASP A 3 14.63 -2.18 6.43
N TYR A 4 13.49 -2.87 6.35
CA TYR A 4 12.61 -2.84 5.19
C TYR A 4 12.11 -1.43 4.83
N LYS A 5 11.95 -0.54 5.83
CA LYS A 5 11.58 0.86 5.59
C LYS A 5 12.69 1.63 4.91
N ARG A 6 13.93 1.43 5.35
CA ARG A 6 15.12 2.05 4.74
C ARG A 6 15.28 1.58 3.30
N ARG A 7 15.26 0.26 3.06
CA ARG A 7 15.34 -0.33 1.72
C ARG A 7 14.24 0.18 0.79
N PHE A 8 13.02 0.32 1.32
CA PHE A 8 11.90 0.89 0.56
C PHE A 8 12.18 2.33 0.11
N PHE A 9 12.67 3.21 1.00
CA PHE A 9 12.98 4.59 0.62
C PHE A 9 14.17 4.67 -0.34
N GLU A 10 15.22 3.88 -0.14
CA GLU A 10 16.36 3.80 -1.07
C GLU A 10 15.92 3.35 -2.47
N LEU A 11 15.08 2.31 -2.54
CA LEU A 11 14.48 1.84 -3.78
C LEU A 11 13.62 2.93 -4.43
N ALA A 12 12.71 3.55 -3.67
CA ALA A 12 11.81 4.57 -4.19
C ALA A 12 12.55 5.80 -4.71
N LEU A 13 13.66 6.19 -4.07
CA LEU A 13 14.48 7.31 -4.51
C LEU A 13 15.32 6.96 -5.74
N SER A 14 15.98 5.80 -5.74
CA SER A 14 16.84 5.37 -6.86
C SER A 14 16.07 5.19 -8.16
N LYS A 15 14.83 4.69 -8.09
CA LYS A 15 13.92 4.57 -9.24
C LYS A 15 13.14 5.85 -9.57
N GLY A 16 13.30 6.90 -8.75
CA GLY A 16 12.58 8.16 -8.94
C GLY A 16 11.06 8.05 -8.72
N ASN A 17 10.61 7.05 -7.97
CA ASN A 17 9.22 6.90 -7.53
C ASN A 17 8.87 7.88 -6.41
N LEU A 18 9.83 8.19 -5.54
CA LEU A 18 9.74 9.23 -4.53
C LEU A 18 10.53 10.45 -5.00
N ARG A 19 9.87 11.60 -5.11
CA ARG A 19 10.46 12.85 -5.59
C ARG A 19 10.15 13.99 -4.63
N PHE A 20 11.02 14.99 -4.61
CA PHE A 20 10.87 16.21 -3.82
C PHE A 20 10.82 17.43 -4.74
N GLY A 21 10.09 18.45 -4.33
CA GLY A 21 9.78 19.62 -5.16
C GLY A 21 8.31 20.00 -5.02
N ARG A 22 7.76 20.73 -5.99
CA ARG A 22 6.40 21.25 -5.91
C ARG A 22 5.44 20.43 -6.78
N PHE A 23 4.53 19.69 -6.15
CA PHE A 23 3.57 18.82 -6.84
C PHE A 23 2.12 19.19 -6.51
N THR A 24 1.24 19.17 -7.51
CA THR A 24 -0.21 19.32 -7.29
C THR A 24 -0.84 17.93 -7.18
N LEU A 25 -1.41 17.60 -6.02
CA LEU A 25 -2.10 16.33 -5.79
C LEU A 25 -3.50 16.34 -6.41
N LYS A 26 -4.12 15.16 -6.53
CA LYS A 26 -5.53 15.02 -6.97
C LYS A 26 -6.51 15.83 -6.11
N SER A 27 -6.17 16.09 -4.85
CA SER A 27 -6.92 16.94 -3.94
C SER A 27 -6.77 18.45 -4.21
N GLY A 28 -5.94 18.85 -5.18
CA GLY A 28 -5.57 20.24 -5.45
C GLY A 28 -4.49 20.79 -4.52
N ARG A 29 -4.08 20.04 -3.48
CA ARG A 29 -3.03 20.46 -2.54
C ARG A 29 -1.67 20.53 -3.23
N THR A 30 -0.88 21.55 -2.88
CA THR A 30 0.54 21.60 -3.22
C THR A 30 1.34 20.82 -2.18
N SER A 31 2.01 19.74 -2.60
CA SER A 31 2.83 18.87 -1.76
C SER A 31 4.32 19.05 -2.07
N PRO A 32 5.19 19.05 -1.04
CA PRO A 32 6.65 19.13 -1.19
C PRO A 32 7.28 17.81 -1.66
N TYR A 33 6.49 16.74 -1.73
CA TYR A 33 6.94 15.43 -2.16
C TYR A 33 5.84 14.74 -2.98
N PHE A 34 6.26 13.80 -3.82
CA PHE A 34 5.35 12.97 -4.60
C PHE A 34 5.84 11.54 -4.62
N PHE A 35 4.91 10.61 -4.44
CA PHE A 35 5.17 9.18 -4.52
C PHE A 35 4.29 8.56 -5.59
N ASN A 36 4.89 7.77 -6.47
CA ASN A 36 4.20 7.01 -7.49
C ASN A 36 4.73 5.58 -7.53
N ALA A 37 3.96 4.61 -7.05
CA ALA A 37 4.34 3.20 -7.12
C ALA A 37 4.41 2.66 -8.55
N GLY A 38 3.78 3.31 -9.54
CA GLY A 38 3.76 2.85 -10.92
C GLY A 38 5.12 2.83 -11.62
N GLY A 39 6.15 3.46 -11.06
CA GLY A 39 7.53 3.39 -11.58
C GLY A 39 8.35 2.20 -11.08
N PHE A 40 7.78 1.31 -10.27
CA PHE A 40 8.38 0.01 -9.96
C PHE A 40 8.02 -0.97 -11.08
N ASP A 41 8.60 -0.71 -12.25
CA ASP A 41 8.15 -1.19 -13.57
C ASP A 41 9.05 -2.26 -14.19
N ASP A 42 10.05 -2.73 -13.45
CA ASP A 42 10.92 -3.84 -13.85
C ASP A 42 10.94 -4.95 -12.78
N GLY A 43 11.44 -6.13 -13.16
CA GLY A 43 11.46 -7.29 -12.26
C GLY A 43 12.29 -7.07 -10.99
N GLN A 44 13.37 -6.30 -11.07
CA GLN A 44 14.24 -6.01 -9.92
C GLN A 44 13.53 -5.13 -8.88
N SER A 45 12.92 -4.04 -9.34
CA SER A 45 12.21 -3.09 -8.48
C SER A 45 10.91 -3.67 -7.93
N LEU A 46 10.18 -4.46 -8.73
CA LEU A 46 8.99 -5.16 -8.26
C LEU A 46 9.33 -6.22 -7.20
N SER A 47 10.38 -7.01 -7.42
CA SER A 47 10.85 -8.00 -6.44
C SER A 47 11.32 -7.33 -5.14
N ALA A 48 12.11 -6.25 -5.22
CA ALA A 48 12.56 -5.52 -4.05
C ALA A 48 11.39 -4.90 -3.26
N LEU A 49 10.40 -4.35 -3.96
CA LEU A 49 9.18 -3.82 -3.33
C LEU A 49 8.37 -4.94 -2.66
N ALA A 50 8.17 -6.07 -3.33
CA ALA A 50 7.44 -7.21 -2.79
C ALA A 50 8.09 -7.75 -1.52
N ASN A 51 9.42 -7.79 -1.46
CA ASN A 51 10.15 -8.16 -0.25
C ASN A 51 9.88 -7.19 0.91
N CYS A 52 9.83 -5.88 0.63
CA CYS A 52 9.45 -4.90 1.65
C CYS A 52 8.01 -5.10 2.15
N TYR A 53 7.06 -5.43 1.27
CA TYR A 53 5.69 -5.78 1.67
C TYR A 53 5.67 -7.04 2.55
N ALA A 54 6.32 -8.12 2.12
CA ALA A 54 6.37 -9.38 2.85
C ALA A 54 6.93 -9.16 4.27
N ASP A 55 8.06 -8.47 4.40
CA ASP A 55 8.66 -8.16 5.70
C ASP A 55 7.74 -7.32 6.59
N THR A 56 7.02 -6.36 6.00
CA THR A 56 6.08 -5.50 6.73
C THR A 56 4.87 -6.32 7.23
N ILE A 57 4.33 -7.20 6.40
CA ILE A 57 3.20 -8.07 6.73
C ILE A 57 3.59 -9.05 7.84
N MET A 58 4.80 -9.60 7.80
CA MET A 58 5.28 -10.51 8.85
C MET A 58 5.58 -9.76 10.16
N ASP A 59 6.17 -8.56 10.10
CA ASP A 59 6.42 -7.71 11.30
C ASP A 59 5.12 -7.21 11.94
N SER A 60 4.02 -7.06 11.19
CA SER A 60 2.73 -6.61 11.74
C SER A 60 2.04 -7.68 12.59
N GLY A 61 2.42 -8.96 12.45
CA GLY A 61 1.75 -10.08 13.11
C GLY A 61 0.29 -10.27 12.70
N SER A 62 -0.15 -9.63 11.62
CA SER A 62 -1.52 -9.73 11.12
C SER A 62 -1.76 -11.13 10.57
N ALA A 63 -2.86 -11.75 10.99
CA ALA A 63 -3.19 -13.10 10.58
C ALA A 63 -4.11 -13.08 9.36
N PHE A 64 -3.71 -13.78 8.31
CA PHE A 64 -4.42 -13.87 7.02
C PHE A 64 -4.23 -15.26 6.43
N ASP A 65 -5.13 -15.64 5.53
CA ASP A 65 -5.15 -16.95 4.87
C ASP A 65 -4.90 -16.82 3.36
N MET A 66 -5.12 -15.64 2.78
CA MET A 66 -4.87 -15.37 1.37
C MET A 66 -4.66 -13.87 1.08
N LEU A 67 -4.11 -13.57 -0.10
CA LEU A 67 -3.92 -12.22 -0.59
C LEU A 67 -4.97 -11.83 -1.64
N PHE A 68 -5.38 -10.57 -1.66
CA PHE A 68 -6.23 -10.00 -2.71
C PHE A 68 -5.65 -8.70 -3.27
N GLY A 69 -5.47 -8.64 -4.59
CA GLY A 69 -4.97 -7.46 -5.29
C GLY A 69 -6.06 -6.76 -6.11
N PRO A 70 -6.54 -5.57 -5.75
CA PRO A 70 -7.54 -4.87 -6.56
C PRO A 70 -7.01 -4.46 -7.94
N ALA A 71 -7.89 -4.54 -8.95
CA ALA A 71 -7.55 -4.12 -10.30
C ALA A 71 -7.29 -2.60 -10.39
N TYR A 72 -6.21 -2.14 -11.01
CA TYR A 72 -5.18 -2.90 -11.74
C TYR A 72 -3.86 -3.03 -10.99
N LYS A 73 -3.54 -2.08 -10.11
CA LYS A 73 -2.22 -1.97 -9.49
C LYS A 73 -1.97 -3.06 -8.45
N GLY A 74 -3.01 -3.49 -7.74
CA GLY A 74 -2.90 -4.57 -6.77
C GLY A 74 -2.62 -5.93 -7.42
N ILE A 75 -2.89 -6.11 -8.70
CA ILE A 75 -2.69 -7.39 -9.41
C ILE A 75 -1.22 -7.84 -9.40
N PRO A 76 -0.27 -7.06 -9.97
CA PRO A 76 1.14 -7.44 -9.94
C PRO A 76 1.70 -7.44 -8.51
N LEU A 77 1.19 -6.58 -7.62
CA LEU A 77 1.64 -6.51 -6.24
C LEU A 77 1.25 -7.78 -5.47
N ALA A 78 -0.01 -8.20 -5.48
CA ALA A 78 -0.46 -9.40 -4.76
C ALA A 78 0.27 -10.65 -5.25
N ALA A 79 0.50 -10.78 -6.57
CA ALA A 79 1.27 -11.87 -7.14
C ALA A 79 2.73 -11.87 -6.66
N ALA A 80 3.40 -10.71 -6.73
CA ALA A 80 4.79 -10.59 -6.31
C ALA A 80 4.97 -10.78 -4.79
N VAL A 81 4.03 -10.29 -3.99
CA VAL A 81 4.03 -10.46 -2.52
C VAL A 81 3.80 -11.92 -2.13
N ALA A 82 2.91 -12.64 -2.83
CA ALA A 82 2.74 -14.08 -2.61
C ALA A 82 4.05 -14.86 -2.86
N ILE A 83 4.78 -14.51 -3.93
CA ILE A 83 6.10 -15.08 -4.23
C ILE A 83 7.10 -14.73 -3.12
N ALA A 84 7.17 -13.47 -2.70
CA ALA A 84 8.10 -13.03 -1.66
C ALA A 84 7.84 -13.69 -0.29
N LEU A 85 6.56 -13.90 0.08
CA LEU A 85 6.19 -14.63 1.31
C LEU A 85 6.65 -16.09 1.24
N ASN A 86 6.48 -16.75 0.09
CA ASN A 86 6.95 -18.11 -0.11
C ASN A 86 8.49 -18.18 -0.01
N ASP A 87 9.19 -17.35 -0.77
CA ASP A 87 10.64 -17.45 -0.97
C ASP A 87 11.45 -16.99 0.25
N HIS A 88 10.92 -16.06 1.05
CA HIS A 88 11.66 -15.43 2.15
C HIS A 88 11.10 -15.72 3.54
N HIS A 89 9.84 -16.15 3.63
CA HIS A 89 9.17 -16.38 4.92
C HIS A 89 8.58 -17.79 5.06
N ASP A 90 8.85 -18.70 4.10
CA ASP A 90 8.32 -20.07 4.06
C ASP A 90 6.79 -20.12 4.20
N LEU A 91 6.12 -19.08 3.68
CA LEU A 91 4.68 -18.88 3.80
C LEU A 91 4.05 -18.87 2.40
N ASN A 92 3.62 -20.05 1.96
CA ASN A 92 2.89 -20.19 0.71
C ASN A 92 1.39 -19.90 0.92
N VAL A 93 0.92 -18.78 0.39
CA VAL A 93 -0.48 -18.35 0.47
C VAL A 93 -1.09 -18.19 -0.92
N PRO A 94 -2.36 -18.57 -1.11
CA PRO A 94 -3.07 -18.30 -2.34
C PRO A 94 -3.28 -16.79 -2.53
N TYR A 95 -3.38 -16.36 -3.79
CA TYR A 95 -3.75 -14.98 -4.13
C TYR A 95 -4.90 -14.94 -5.13
N ALA A 96 -5.63 -13.82 -5.12
CA ALA A 96 -6.71 -13.53 -6.04
C ALA A 96 -6.72 -12.05 -6.43
N TYR A 97 -7.44 -11.71 -7.49
CA TYR A 97 -7.70 -10.34 -7.90
C TYR A 97 -9.04 -10.23 -8.62
N ASN A 98 -9.62 -9.03 -8.66
CA ASN A 98 -10.86 -8.79 -9.41
C ASN A 98 -10.60 -8.33 -10.86
N ARG A 99 -11.63 -8.45 -11.69
CA ARG A 99 -11.80 -7.74 -12.97
C ARG A 99 -12.81 -6.62 -12.76
N LYS A 100 -12.63 -5.49 -13.47
CA LYS A 100 -13.62 -4.39 -13.46
C LYS A 100 -14.95 -4.81 -14.09
N GLU A 101 -14.88 -5.61 -15.14
CA GLU A 101 -16.03 -6.14 -15.86
C GLU A 101 -16.07 -7.66 -15.72
N ALA A 102 -17.27 -8.20 -15.50
CA ALA A 102 -17.47 -9.65 -15.51
C ALA A 102 -17.23 -10.18 -16.93
N LYS A 103 -16.69 -11.40 -17.04
CA LYS A 103 -16.68 -12.08 -18.34
C LYS A 103 -17.94 -12.93 -18.47
N ASP A 104 -18.58 -12.83 -19.63
CA ASP A 104 -19.80 -13.59 -19.95
C ASP A 104 -19.52 -15.03 -20.42
N HIS A 105 -18.24 -15.41 -20.62
CA HIS A 105 -17.81 -16.72 -21.13
C HIS A 105 -16.56 -17.25 -20.40
N GLY A 106 -16.42 -18.58 -20.25
CA GLY A 106 -15.31 -19.26 -19.54
C GLY A 106 -15.64 -19.60 -18.08
N GLU A 107 -14.66 -19.60 -17.16
CA GLU A 107 -14.88 -19.76 -15.70
C GLU A 107 -15.81 -18.67 -15.10
N GLY A 108 -16.17 -17.64 -15.87
CA GLY A 108 -17.13 -16.62 -15.49
C GLY A 108 -16.69 -15.73 -14.32
N GLY A 109 -17.55 -14.81 -13.91
CA GLY A 109 -17.37 -14.03 -12.68
C GLY A 109 -16.34 -12.89 -12.76
N ARG A 110 -16.12 -12.29 -11.58
CA ARG A 110 -15.27 -11.11 -11.38
C ARG A 110 -13.93 -11.43 -10.73
N ILE A 111 -13.70 -12.64 -10.24
CA ILE A 111 -12.48 -13.03 -9.51
C ILE A 111 -11.59 -13.92 -10.38
N VAL A 112 -10.28 -13.72 -10.27
CA VAL A 112 -9.25 -14.54 -10.91
C VAL A 112 -8.24 -14.98 -9.84
N GLY A 113 -7.74 -16.20 -9.93
CA GLY A 113 -6.87 -16.81 -8.94
C GLY A 113 -7.66 -17.74 -8.01
N ALA A 114 -7.25 -17.83 -6.75
CA ALA A 114 -7.94 -18.68 -5.79
C ALA A 114 -9.34 -18.14 -5.44
N PRO A 115 -10.31 -19.00 -5.08
CA PRO A 115 -11.58 -18.56 -4.52
C PRO A 115 -11.36 -17.74 -3.24
N LEU A 116 -12.06 -16.61 -3.09
CA LEU A 116 -12.01 -15.80 -1.88
C LEU A 116 -12.61 -16.58 -0.71
N LYS A 117 -11.78 -16.94 0.28
CA LYS A 117 -12.16 -17.72 1.48
C LYS A 117 -11.26 -17.35 2.65
N GLY A 118 -11.79 -17.48 3.87
CA GLY A 118 -11.04 -17.18 5.09
C GLY A 118 -10.73 -15.68 5.22
N ARG A 119 -9.60 -15.37 5.86
CA ARG A 119 -9.13 -14.01 6.12
C ARG A 119 -8.29 -13.50 4.95
N VAL A 120 -8.75 -12.44 4.30
CA VAL A 120 -8.18 -11.92 3.05
C VAL A 120 -7.44 -10.62 3.34
N LEU A 121 -6.13 -10.61 3.11
CA LEU A 121 -5.30 -9.40 3.19
C LEU A 121 -5.26 -8.71 1.83
N VAL A 122 -5.70 -7.46 1.77
CA VAL A 122 -5.69 -6.69 0.52
C VAL A 122 -4.31 -6.05 0.33
N ILE A 123 -3.73 -6.17 -0.88
CA ILE A 123 -2.44 -5.57 -1.25
C ILE A 123 -2.67 -4.46 -2.28
N ASP A 124 -2.40 -3.19 -1.94
CA ASP A 124 -2.56 -2.05 -2.85
C ASP A 124 -1.39 -1.05 -2.72
N ASP A 125 -1.24 -0.08 -3.61
CA ASP A 125 -0.07 0.80 -3.62
C ASP A 125 -0.11 1.92 -2.56
N VAL A 126 -1.11 2.78 -2.63
CA VAL A 126 -1.30 3.92 -1.72
C VAL A 126 -2.78 4.17 -1.50
N ILE A 127 -3.11 4.71 -0.33
CA ILE A 127 -4.48 5.14 -0.04
C ILE A 127 -4.63 6.59 -0.45
N SER A 128 -5.54 6.85 -1.37
CA SER A 128 -5.98 8.20 -1.74
C SER A 128 -7.29 8.55 -1.06
N ALA A 129 -8.42 8.21 -1.67
CA ALA A 129 -9.76 8.43 -1.13
C ALA A 129 -10.38 7.18 -0.47
N GLY A 130 -9.64 6.06 -0.42
CA GLY A 130 -10.13 4.78 0.11
C GLY A 130 -11.17 4.07 -0.77
N THR A 131 -11.52 4.60 -1.94
CA THR A 131 -12.56 3.99 -2.82
C THR A 131 -12.21 2.56 -3.25
N SER A 132 -10.98 2.33 -3.71
CA SER A 132 -10.49 0.99 -4.10
C SER A 132 -10.54 -0.01 -2.94
N MET A 133 -10.27 0.46 -1.72
CA MET A 133 -10.30 -0.36 -0.51
C MET A 133 -11.74 -0.76 -0.16
N ARG A 134 -12.69 0.18 -0.17
CA ARG A 134 -14.10 -0.10 0.09
C ARG A 134 -14.67 -1.11 -0.92
N GLU A 135 -14.37 -0.92 -2.21
CA GLU A 135 -14.75 -1.88 -3.26
C GLU A 135 -14.15 -3.27 -3.00
N SER A 136 -12.88 -3.34 -2.59
CA SER A 136 -12.22 -4.62 -2.27
C SER A 136 -12.87 -5.32 -1.07
N ILE A 137 -13.18 -4.56 -0.02
CA ILE A 137 -13.86 -5.06 1.18
C ILE A 137 -15.24 -5.62 0.85
N GLU A 138 -16.00 -4.92 0.02
CA GLU A 138 -17.32 -5.37 -0.47
C GLU A 138 -17.17 -6.66 -1.27
N ILE A 139 -16.25 -6.71 -2.24
CA ILE A 139 -15.98 -7.91 -3.05
C ILE A 139 -15.64 -9.13 -2.17
N ILE A 140 -14.82 -8.94 -1.13
CA ILE A 140 -14.42 -10.00 -0.20
C ILE A 140 -15.63 -10.49 0.60
N ARG A 141 -16.43 -9.57 1.15
CA ARG A 141 -17.63 -9.89 1.93
C ARG A 141 -18.71 -10.57 1.09
N ASP A 142 -18.92 -10.11 -0.14
CA ASP A 142 -19.88 -10.69 -1.09
C ASP A 142 -19.51 -12.13 -1.48
N ALA A 143 -18.22 -12.47 -1.46
CA ALA A 143 -17.74 -13.83 -1.65
C ALA A 143 -17.82 -14.71 -0.38
N GLY A 144 -18.29 -14.16 0.75
CA GLY A 144 -18.39 -14.85 2.04
C GLY A 144 -17.06 -14.99 2.78
N ALA A 145 -16.04 -14.20 2.42
CA ALA A 145 -14.75 -14.16 3.08
C ALA A 145 -14.64 -12.95 4.04
N GLU A 146 -13.62 -12.94 4.89
CA GLU A 146 -13.40 -11.91 5.91
C GLU A 146 -12.23 -11.01 5.52
N PRO A 147 -12.41 -9.68 5.39
CA PRO A 147 -11.29 -8.77 5.20
C PRO A 147 -10.39 -8.76 6.45
N ALA A 148 -9.12 -9.14 6.31
CA ALA A 148 -8.17 -9.23 7.41
C ALA A 148 -7.45 -7.90 7.72
N GLY A 149 -7.41 -7.01 6.73
CA GLY A 149 -6.59 -5.81 6.75
C GLY A 149 -6.19 -5.41 5.33
N ILE A 150 -5.45 -4.31 5.25
CA ILE A 150 -4.97 -3.77 3.98
C ILE A 150 -3.50 -3.40 4.14
N ALA A 151 -2.65 -3.92 3.26
CA ALA A 151 -1.23 -3.62 3.21
C ALA A 151 -0.92 -2.67 2.04
N ILE A 152 -0.22 -1.56 2.32
CA ILE A 152 0.15 -0.54 1.34
C ILE A 152 1.64 -0.16 1.40
N ALA A 153 2.16 0.42 0.32
CA ALA A 153 3.55 0.84 0.27
C ALA A 153 3.81 2.09 1.11
N LEU A 154 2.96 3.11 0.96
CA LEU A 154 3.15 4.39 1.65
C LEU A 154 1.82 4.91 2.21
N ASP A 155 1.75 5.04 3.54
CA ASP A 155 0.72 5.85 4.19
C ASP A 155 1.17 7.32 4.20
N ARG A 156 0.45 8.16 3.48
CA ARG A 156 0.73 9.60 3.45
C ARG A 156 0.42 10.28 4.78
N GLN A 157 -0.36 9.64 5.66
CA GLN A 157 -0.79 10.17 6.96
C GLN A 157 -1.40 11.56 6.81
N GLU A 158 -2.15 11.77 5.73
CA GLU A 158 -2.75 13.05 5.36
C GLU A 158 -4.28 12.98 5.54
N ARG A 159 -4.86 14.02 6.13
CA ARG A 159 -6.31 14.11 6.29
C ARG A 159 -7.02 14.18 4.95
N GLY A 160 -8.15 13.50 4.81
CA GLY A 160 -9.03 13.59 3.65
C GLY A 160 -9.79 14.92 3.61
N SER A 161 -11.09 14.86 3.32
CA SER A 161 -11.99 16.00 3.49
C SER A 161 -12.33 16.25 4.97
N GLY A 162 -12.24 15.22 5.80
CA GLY A 162 -12.48 15.26 7.24
C GLY A 162 -11.20 15.37 8.08
N PRO A 163 -11.30 15.10 9.40
CA PRO A 163 -10.16 15.12 10.32
C PRO A 163 -9.27 13.87 10.21
N LEU A 164 -9.79 12.77 9.66
CA LEU A 164 -9.11 11.49 9.54
C LEU A 164 -8.42 11.34 8.18
N SER A 165 -7.39 10.50 8.13
CA SER A 165 -6.82 10.03 6.87
C SER A 165 -7.74 8.98 6.26
N ALA A 166 -7.62 8.75 4.95
CA ALA A 166 -8.41 7.71 4.31
C ALA A 166 -8.13 6.30 4.88
N ALA A 167 -6.93 6.05 5.40
CA ALA A 167 -6.60 4.83 6.14
C ALA A 167 -7.37 4.72 7.46
N GLN A 168 -7.41 5.81 8.23
CA GLN A 168 -8.12 5.89 9.49
C GLN A 168 -9.63 5.80 9.31
N GLU A 169 -10.18 6.40 8.26
CA GLU A 169 -11.60 6.28 7.90
C GLU A 169 -11.96 4.82 7.65
N VAL A 170 -11.18 4.11 6.81
CA VAL A 170 -11.43 2.69 6.51
C VAL A 170 -11.31 1.83 7.78
N GLN A 171 -10.30 2.08 8.62
CA GLN A 171 -10.14 1.35 9.87
C GLN A 171 -11.32 1.59 10.83
N ALA A 172 -11.79 2.83 10.96
CA ALA A 172 -12.93 3.16 11.81
C ALA A 172 -14.25 2.58 11.27
N GLU A 173 -14.43 2.56 9.95
CA GLU A 173 -15.64 2.09 9.27
C GLU A 173 -15.76 0.56 9.26
N HIS A 174 -14.63 -0.15 9.16
CA HIS A 174 -14.63 -1.59 8.92
C HIS A 174 -13.94 -2.42 10.00
N GLY A 175 -13.26 -1.79 10.97
CA GLY A 175 -12.60 -2.48 12.07
C GLY A 175 -11.37 -3.28 11.66
N ILE A 176 -10.79 -3.00 10.48
CA ILE A 176 -9.63 -3.71 9.93
C ILE A 176 -8.36 -2.86 9.97
N PRO A 177 -7.18 -3.45 10.21
CA PRO A 177 -5.94 -2.70 10.25
C PRO A 177 -5.48 -2.24 8.86
N CYS A 178 -4.87 -1.06 8.82
CA CYS A 178 -4.07 -0.62 7.68
C CYS A 178 -2.59 -0.75 8.02
N ILE A 179 -1.88 -1.60 7.27
CA ILE A 179 -0.46 -1.90 7.41
C ILE A 179 0.26 -1.14 6.30
N ALA A 180 1.26 -0.32 6.64
CA ALA A 180 2.04 0.40 5.64
C ALA A 180 3.52 0.06 5.77
N ILE A 181 4.22 -0.14 4.65
CA ILE A 181 5.68 -0.31 4.66
C ILE A 181 6.31 0.90 5.34
N ALA A 182 5.89 2.11 4.95
CA ALA A 182 6.32 3.34 5.59
C ALA A 182 5.21 4.40 5.66
N GLY A 183 5.31 5.29 6.64
CA GLY A 183 4.51 6.50 6.75
C GLY A 183 5.30 7.80 6.51
N LEU A 184 4.62 8.95 6.56
CA LEU A 184 5.25 10.27 6.49
C LEU A 184 6.24 10.51 7.65
N GLY A 185 5.94 10.01 8.85
CA GLY A 185 6.88 10.06 9.99
C GLY A 185 8.16 9.24 9.75
N ASP A 186 8.05 8.09 9.09
CA ASP A 186 9.21 7.28 8.71
C ASP A 186 10.04 7.98 7.63
N LEU A 187 9.40 8.69 6.69
CA LEU A 187 10.08 9.47 5.66
C LEU A 187 10.92 10.59 6.29
N LEU A 188 10.35 11.36 7.22
CA LEU A 188 11.09 12.41 7.93
C LEU A 188 12.29 11.83 8.69
N SER A 189 12.07 10.74 9.45
CA SER A 189 13.14 10.04 10.16
C SER A 189 14.24 9.51 9.22
N TYR A 190 13.85 9.04 8.03
CA TYR A 190 14.80 8.60 7.01
C TYR A 190 15.62 9.78 6.48
N LEU A 191 14.97 10.90 6.16
CA LEU A 191 15.62 12.06 5.57
C LEU A 191 16.64 12.69 6.52
N GLU A 192 16.30 12.84 7.81
CA GLU A 192 17.19 13.35 8.85
C GLU A 192 18.50 12.56 8.96
N THR A 193 18.43 11.24 8.77
CA THR A 193 19.59 10.34 8.90
C THR A 193 20.30 10.07 7.57
N SER A 194 19.65 10.35 6.43
CA SER A 194 20.18 10.07 5.09
C SER A 194 21.22 11.07 4.58
N GLY A 195 21.37 12.23 5.25
CA GLY A 195 22.35 13.25 4.88
C GLY A 195 22.14 13.82 3.47
N LYS A 196 20.88 13.98 3.03
CA LYS A 196 20.52 14.53 1.71
C LYS A 196 20.24 16.04 1.80
N PRO A 197 21.24 16.92 1.60
CA PRO A 197 21.11 18.35 1.85
C PRO A 197 20.16 19.07 0.87
N ASP A 198 19.92 18.50 -0.31
CA ASP A 198 19.10 19.11 -1.36
C ASP A 198 17.58 18.96 -1.13
N ILE A 199 17.19 18.27 -0.06
CA ILE A 199 15.78 18.03 0.28
C ILE A 199 15.35 19.02 1.35
N ASP A 200 14.33 19.82 1.04
CA ASP A 200 13.71 20.75 1.98
C ASP A 200 12.83 19.98 2.99
N ILE A 201 13.47 19.45 4.04
CA ILE A 201 12.79 18.74 5.14
C ILE A 201 11.78 19.65 5.83
N ALA A 202 12.11 20.93 6.02
CA ALA A 202 11.23 21.90 6.66
C ALA A 202 9.91 22.10 5.89
N ALA A 203 9.95 22.07 4.56
CA ALA A 203 8.72 22.10 3.75
C ALA A 203 7.86 20.84 3.98
N ILE A 204 8.46 19.67 4.16
CA ILE A 204 7.75 18.41 4.44
C ILE A 204 7.12 18.45 5.84
N GLU A 205 7.86 18.95 6.85
CA GLU A 205 7.34 19.16 8.20
C GLU A 205 6.18 20.15 8.22
N ALA A 206 6.32 21.31 7.57
CA ALA A 206 5.25 22.29 7.46
C ALA A 206 4.01 21.72 6.75
N TYR A 207 4.22 20.85 5.76
CA TYR A 207 3.13 20.15 5.09
C TYR A 207 2.45 19.14 6.03
N ARG A 208 3.21 18.36 6.80
CA ARG A 208 2.68 17.46 7.84
C ARG A 208 1.91 18.23 8.90
N ASP A 209 2.41 19.36 9.39
CA ASP A 209 1.73 20.12 10.43
C ASP A 209 0.40 20.71 9.93
N ARG A 210 0.33 21.03 8.63
CA ARG A 210 -0.88 21.56 7.99
C ARG A 210 -1.91 20.50 7.61
N TYR A 211 -1.48 19.32 7.16
CA TYR A 211 -2.37 18.31 6.56
C TYR A 211 -2.28 16.93 7.21
N GLY A 212 -1.32 16.71 8.09
CA GLY A 212 -1.07 15.44 8.73
C GLY A 212 -2.17 15.04 9.71
N THR A 213 -2.34 13.75 9.88
CA THR A 213 -3.15 13.15 10.95
C THR A 213 -2.23 12.55 12.00
N GLN A 214 -2.67 12.58 13.27
CA GLN A 214 -1.99 11.81 14.32
C GLN A 214 -2.41 10.35 14.19
N ASN A 215 -1.44 9.43 14.22
CA ASN A 215 -1.68 8.00 14.38
C ASN A 215 -1.70 7.63 15.86
#